data_AF-A0A448WGM6-F1
#
_entry.id   AF-A0A448WGM6-F1
#
_cell.length_a   1.000
_cell.length_b   1.000
_cell.length_c   1.000
_cell.angle_alpha   90.00
_cell.angle_beta   90.00
_cell.angle_gamma   90.00
#
_symmetry.space_group_name_H-M   'P 1'
#
loop_
_entity.id
_entity.type
_entity.pdbx_description
1 polymer ?
#
loop_
_entity_poly.entity_id
_entity_poly.type
_entity_poly.pdbx_seq_one_letter_code
_entity_poly.pdbx_strand_id
1 'polypeptide(L)'
;MYVQRWEVFDRGLSYLDNLYSFLNTQYVKCLRPTEGEMNYGSTLPMIDRHTMEILEVGLWQWKMFLLDLIKKRLCHRLILEVHNDRYGISSQQNYISPCLKSFLRVGELRDVGKFGKEIYLEIFQNQLREHTQNFYKQWATQREETLSCSQYVTEALALRKEERLRAERYYAGSLALVQQLFQDIIVEDRLAFLNQSVSSIVAGEDKAALRNIFELLSPVNLCSELLNAFGQHIKSLVSDAIFALPQDPAQAPIQFVDSLISIRQRFTNFIDEVFGNISAFRLRMDRAISQAITERATTNFRTNSGSTTR
;
A
#
# COMPACT_ATOMS: atom_id res chain seq x y z
N MET A 1 -5.34 -24.29 21.43
CA MET A 1 -6.49 -24.62 22.31
C MET A 1 -7.75 -23.81 21.99
N TYR A 2 -7.71 -22.47 21.87
CA TYR A 2 -8.91 -21.66 21.53
C TYR A 2 -9.56 -22.11 20.21
N VAL A 3 -8.79 -22.12 19.12
CA VAL A 3 -9.30 -22.49 17.78
C VAL A 3 -9.94 -23.88 17.76
N GLN A 4 -9.30 -24.87 18.37
CA GLN A 4 -9.86 -26.23 18.46
C GLN A 4 -11.20 -26.27 19.19
N ARG A 5 -11.33 -25.52 20.30
CA ARG A 5 -12.60 -25.42 21.04
C ARG A 5 -13.66 -24.68 20.23
N TRP A 6 -13.27 -23.62 19.52
CA TRP A 6 -14.16 -22.89 18.62
C TRP A 6 -14.67 -23.78 17.50
N GLU A 7 -13.82 -24.55 16.83
CA GLU A 7 -14.23 -25.44 15.73
C GLU A 7 -15.19 -26.55 16.16
N VAL A 8 -15.04 -27.07 17.38
CA VAL A 8 -15.99 -28.05 17.94
C VAL A 8 -17.31 -27.36 18.29
N PHE A 9 -17.24 -26.17 18.89
CA PHE A 9 -18.41 -25.39 19.27
C PHE A 9 -19.22 -24.94 18.06
N ASP A 10 -18.59 -24.34 17.05
CA ASP A 10 -19.23 -23.85 15.82
C ASP A 10 -19.87 -24.98 15.01
N ARG A 11 -19.22 -26.15 14.92
CA ARG A 11 -19.82 -27.36 14.34
C ARG A 11 -21.02 -27.84 15.13
N GLY A 12 -20.88 -27.96 16.46
CA GLY A 12 -21.98 -28.37 17.34
C GLY A 12 -23.18 -27.43 17.24
N LEU A 13 -22.91 -26.12 17.21
CA LEU A 13 -23.93 -25.09 17.08
C LEU A 13 -24.63 -25.14 15.72
N SER A 14 -23.89 -25.40 14.64
CA SER A 14 -24.47 -25.59 13.30
C SER A 14 -25.38 -26.83 13.23
N TYR A 15 -25.02 -27.92 13.91
CA TYR A 15 -25.89 -29.10 14.01
C TYR A 15 -27.16 -28.80 14.83
N LEU A 16 -27.02 -28.09 15.95
CA LEU A 16 -28.16 -27.67 16.75
C LEU A 16 -29.08 -26.75 15.95
N ASP A 17 -28.54 -25.80 15.21
CA ASP A 17 -29.32 -24.89 14.37
C ASP A 17 -30.12 -25.65 13.30
N ASN A 18 -29.52 -26.66 12.67
CA ASN A 18 -30.22 -27.53 11.72
C ASN A 18 -31.34 -28.35 12.38
N LEU A 19 -31.09 -28.93 13.55
CA LEU A 19 -32.07 -29.72 14.30
C LEU A 19 -33.27 -28.87 14.74
N TYR A 20 -33.01 -27.62 15.13
CA TYR A 20 -34.03 -26.69 15.57
C TYR A 20 -34.50 -25.72 14.47
N SER A 21 -34.14 -25.97 13.21
CA SER A 21 -34.55 -25.14 12.06
C SER A 21 -36.07 -24.98 11.95
N PHE A 22 -36.81 -26.04 12.31
CA PHE A 22 -38.27 -26.00 12.39
C PHE A 22 -38.77 -25.06 13.49
N LEU A 23 -38.16 -25.11 14.70
CA LEU A 23 -38.49 -24.21 15.81
C LEU A 23 -38.15 -22.75 15.45
N ASN A 24 -36.97 -22.53 14.86
CA ASN A 24 -36.52 -21.22 14.40
C ASN A 24 -37.52 -20.63 13.38
N THR A 25 -38.01 -21.45 12.44
CA THR A 25 -38.92 -20.98 11.40
C THR A 25 -40.36 -20.76 11.87
N GLN A 26 -40.86 -21.62 12.76
CA GLN A 26 -42.26 -21.59 13.19
C GLN A 26 -42.53 -20.68 14.39
N TYR A 27 -41.56 -20.55 15.31
CA TYR A 27 -41.76 -19.80 16.55
C TYR A 27 -40.91 -18.53 16.60
N VAL A 28 -39.62 -18.63 16.29
CA VAL A 28 -38.71 -17.47 16.41
C VAL A 28 -38.98 -16.42 15.34
N LYS A 29 -39.20 -16.82 14.07
CA LYS A 29 -39.55 -15.86 13.00
C LYS A 29 -40.91 -15.19 13.20
N CYS A 30 -41.88 -15.86 13.82
CA CYS A 30 -43.19 -15.28 14.12
C CYS A 30 -43.16 -14.30 15.31
N LEU A 31 -42.14 -14.39 16.15
CA LEU A 31 -41.88 -13.44 17.24
C LEU A 31 -41.00 -12.26 16.79
N ARG A 32 -40.52 -12.25 15.55
CA ARG A 32 -39.78 -11.12 15.00
C ARG A 32 -40.75 -9.97 14.72
N PRO A 33 -40.47 -8.75 15.22
CA PRO A 33 -41.24 -7.58 14.86
C PRO A 33 -41.17 -7.36 13.35
N THR A 34 -42.32 -7.05 12.75
CA THR A 34 -42.41 -6.71 11.32
C THR A 34 -41.74 -5.35 11.08
N GLU A 35 -41.21 -5.07 9.88
CA GLU A 35 -40.57 -3.77 9.56
C GLU A 35 -41.48 -2.56 9.87
N GLY A 36 -42.81 -2.73 9.76
CA GLY A 36 -43.80 -1.72 10.14
C GLY A 36 -43.94 -1.46 11.65
N GLU A 37 -43.67 -2.46 12.49
CA GLU A 37 -43.73 -2.36 13.96
C GLU A 37 -42.47 -1.70 14.54
N MET A 38 -41.32 -1.89 13.89
CA MET A 38 -40.07 -1.20 14.26
C MET A 38 -40.10 0.32 14.01
N ASN A 39 -40.91 0.79 13.05
CA ASN A 39 -40.98 2.21 12.69
C ASN A 39 -41.96 3.03 13.55
N TYR A 40 -42.95 2.41 14.21
CA TYR A 40 -44.09 3.14 14.79
C TYR A 40 -44.24 3.11 16.31
N GLY A 41 -43.43 2.35 17.06
CA GLY A 41 -43.58 2.40 18.51
C GLY A 41 -42.62 1.48 19.22
N SER A 42 -41.85 2.09 20.12
CA SER A 42 -40.91 1.44 21.04
C SER A 42 -39.61 0.98 20.37
N THR A 43 -38.51 1.59 20.80
CA THR A 43 -37.22 0.91 20.87
C THR A 43 -37.41 -0.36 21.68
N LEU A 44 -37.84 -1.45 21.04
CA LEU A 44 -37.82 -2.78 21.64
C LEU A 44 -36.37 -2.98 22.10
N PRO A 45 -36.13 -3.26 23.39
CA PRO A 45 -34.76 -3.40 23.88
C PRO A 45 -34.06 -4.38 22.97
N MET A 46 -32.86 -4.01 22.52
CA MET A 46 -32.04 -4.78 21.56
C MET A 46 -31.67 -6.21 22.04
N ILE A 47 -32.36 -6.78 23.03
CA ILE A 47 -31.88 -7.85 23.90
C ILE A 47 -33.05 -8.67 24.46
N ASP A 48 -34.14 -8.90 23.71
CA ASP A 48 -35.02 -9.99 24.13
C ASP A 48 -34.48 -11.31 23.56
N ARG A 49 -33.75 -12.07 24.39
CA ARG A 49 -33.19 -13.40 24.07
C ARG A 49 -34.26 -14.34 23.51
N HIS A 50 -35.53 -14.08 23.81
CA HIS A 50 -36.68 -14.83 23.34
C HIS A 50 -36.99 -14.67 21.85
N THR A 51 -36.36 -13.72 21.15
CA THR A 51 -36.53 -13.48 19.71
C THR A 51 -35.32 -13.92 18.85
N MET A 52 -34.27 -14.45 19.48
CA MET A 52 -33.03 -14.86 18.81
C MET A 52 -33.12 -16.31 18.34
N GLU A 53 -32.58 -16.60 17.16
CA GLU A 53 -32.41 -17.98 16.69
C GLU A 53 -31.38 -18.70 17.55
N ILE A 54 -31.45 -20.04 17.59
CA ILE A 54 -30.56 -20.85 18.43
C ILE A 54 -29.08 -20.64 18.07
N LEU A 55 -28.75 -20.48 16.79
CA LEU A 55 -27.42 -20.07 16.34
C LEU A 55 -26.97 -18.76 17.01
N GLU A 56 -27.85 -17.77 17.04
CA GLU A 56 -27.55 -16.46 17.60
C GLU A 56 -27.39 -16.53 19.13
N VAL A 57 -28.22 -17.31 19.82
CA VAL A 57 -28.07 -17.50 21.27
C VAL A 57 -26.71 -18.14 21.60
N GLY A 58 -26.31 -19.16 20.84
CA GLY A 58 -25.02 -19.84 21.04
C GLY A 58 -23.82 -18.94 20.78
N LEU A 59 -23.82 -18.19 19.67
CA LEU A 59 -22.75 -17.24 19.35
C LEU A 59 -22.66 -16.12 20.42
N TRP A 60 -23.79 -15.64 20.94
CA TRP A 60 -23.82 -14.63 22.00
C TRP A 60 -23.23 -15.17 23.31
N GLN A 61 -23.56 -16.40 23.69
CA GLN A 61 -22.97 -17.06 24.86
C GLN A 61 -21.45 -17.21 24.71
N TRP A 62 -20.98 -17.62 23.52
CA TRP A 62 -19.54 -17.71 23.26
C TRP A 62 -18.84 -16.35 23.39
N LYS A 63 -19.46 -15.29 22.87
CA LYS A 63 -18.94 -13.92 23.02
C LYS A 63 -18.79 -13.53 24.48
N MET A 64 -19.89 -13.58 25.23
CA MET A 64 -19.97 -13.05 26.59
C MET A 64 -19.16 -13.84 27.60
N PHE A 65 -19.25 -15.17 27.55
CA PHE A 65 -18.63 -16.03 28.58
C PHE A 65 -17.22 -16.48 28.23
N LEU A 66 -16.79 -16.34 26.98
CA LEU A 66 -15.45 -16.76 26.58
C LEU A 66 -14.67 -15.62 25.94
N LEU A 67 -15.13 -15.10 24.79
CA LEU A 67 -14.34 -14.15 23.99
C LEU A 67 -14.02 -12.88 24.77
N ASP A 68 -15.00 -12.26 25.43
CA ASP A 68 -14.79 -11.02 26.18
C ASP A 68 -13.84 -11.17 27.37
N LEU A 69 -13.74 -12.37 27.96
CA LEU A 69 -12.80 -12.66 29.05
C LEU A 69 -11.37 -12.86 28.55
N ILE A 70 -11.19 -13.44 27.36
CA ILE A 70 -9.86 -13.82 26.84
C ILE A 70 -9.34 -12.90 25.74
N LYS A 71 -10.16 -11.96 25.22
CA LYS A 71 -9.84 -11.15 24.03
C LYS A 71 -8.48 -10.46 24.10
N LYS A 72 -8.10 -9.90 25.25
CA LYS A 72 -6.80 -9.23 25.44
C LYS A 72 -5.63 -10.20 25.28
N ARG A 73 -5.70 -11.36 25.94
CA ARG A 73 -4.66 -12.40 25.87
C ARG A 73 -4.56 -13.00 24.48
N LEU A 74 -5.72 -13.22 23.84
CA LEU A 74 -5.81 -13.77 22.51
C LEU A 74 -5.23 -12.81 21.47
N CYS A 75 -5.59 -11.53 21.54
CA CYS A 75 -5.01 -10.49 20.70
C CYS A 75 -3.49 -10.44 20.83
N HIS A 76 -2.96 -10.34 22.06
CA HIS A 76 -1.51 -10.29 22.28
C HIS A 76 -0.79 -11.49 21.65
N ARG A 77 -1.36 -12.70 21.77
CA ARG A 77 -0.79 -13.90 21.14
C ARG A 77 -0.88 -13.87 19.61
N LEU A 78 -1.99 -13.40 19.04
CA LEU A 78 -2.12 -13.26 17.59
C LEU A 78 -1.08 -12.29 17.03
N ILE A 79 -0.89 -11.13 17.69
CA ILE A 79 0.10 -10.15 17.26
C ILE A 79 1.53 -10.67 17.43
N LEU A 80 1.81 -11.42 18.51
CA LEU A 80 3.10 -12.07 18.69
C LEU A 80 3.41 -13.06 17.57
N GLU A 81 2.42 -13.84 17.11
CA GLU A 81 2.61 -14.76 15.98
C GLU A 81 2.85 -14.02 14.65
N VAL A 82 2.22 -12.87 14.43
CA VAL A 82 2.53 -11.98 13.29
C VAL A 82 3.96 -11.44 13.39
N HIS A 83 4.39 -11.03 14.59
CA HIS A 83 5.75 -10.60 14.84
C HIS A 83 6.75 -11.74 14.56
N ASN A 84 6.53 -12.94 15.10
CA ASN A 84 7.37 -14.12 14.85
C ASN A 84 7.50 -14.43 13.35
N ASP A 85 6.41 -14.32 12.59
CA ASP A 85 6.41 -14.51 11.14
C ASP A 85 7.28 -13.47 10.40
N ARG A 86 7.36 -12.22 10.89
CA ARG A 86 8.28 -11.19 10.35
C ARG A 86 9.74 -11.54 10.56
N TYR A 87 10.08 -12.23 11.65
CA TYR A 87 11.45 -12.70 11.92
C TYR A 87 11.73 -14.11 11.39
N GLY A 88 10.80 -14.69 10.62
CA GLY A 88 10.94 -16.05 10.06
C GLY A 88 10.84 -17.18 11.10
N ILE A 89 10.36 -16.89 12.31
CA ILE A 89 10.18 -17.89 13.37
C ILE A 89 8.87 -18.63 13.12
N SER A 90 8.94 -19.87 12.63
CA SER A 90 7.74 -20.70 12.46
C SER A 90 7.23 -21.21 13.82
N SER A 91 5.98 -20.90 14.14
CA SER A 91 5.31 -21.25 15.40
C SER A 91 3.88 -21.71 15.12
N GLN A 92 2.88 -20.89 15.44
CA GLN A 92 1.46 -21.24 15.44
C GLN A 92 0.67 -20.35 14.48
N GLN A 93 1.31 -19.81 13.45
CA GLN A 93 0.70 -18.86 12.51
C GLN A 93 -0.53 -19.41 11.77
N ASN A 94 -0.60 -20.73 11.56
CA ASN A 94 -1.74 -21.38 10.92
C ASN A 94 -3.06 -21.18 11.70
N TYR A 95 -3.00 -20.87 12.99
CA TYR A 95 -4.18 -20.60 13.82
C TYR A 95 -4.69 -19.15 13.73
N ILE A 96 -3.93 -18.22 13.12
CA ILE A 96 -4.36 -16.83 12.99
C ILE A 96 -5.64 -16.74 12.16
N SER A 97 -5.64 -17.31 10.95
CA SER A 97 -6.80 -17.23 10.04
C SER A 97 -8.08 -17.85 10.63
N PRO A 98 -8.07 -19.09 11.17
CA PRO A 98 -9.23 -19.66 11.86
C PRO A 98 -9.71 -18.82 13.06
N CYS A 99 -8.78 -18.25 13.83
CA CYS A 99 -9.14 -17.40 14.95
C CYS A 99 -9.85 -16.10 14.48
N LEU A 100 -9.36 -15.48 13.42
CA LEU A 100 -10.00 -14.28 12.87
C LEU A 100 -11.37 -14.57 12.24
N LYS A 101 -11.51 -15.71 11.57
CA LYS A 101 -12.81 -16.21 11.09
C LYS A 101 -13.81 -16.37 12.25
N SER A 102 -13.34 -16.83 13.42
CA SER A 102 -14.20 -16.93 14.61
C SER A 102 -14.76 -15.58 15.04
N PHE A 103 -13.95 -14.50 14.99
CA PHE A 103 -14.40 -13.17 15.39
C PHE A 103 -15.47 -12.62 14.45
N LEU A 104 -15.29 -12.85 13.14
CA LEU A 104 -16.27 -12.47 12.13
C LEU A 104 -17.59 -13.23 12.31
N ARG A 105 -17.50 -14.55 12.55
CA ARG A 105 -18.68 -15.43 12.75
C ARG A 105 -19.45 -15.11 14.03
N VAL A 106 -18.78 -14.89 15.16
CA VAL A 106 -19.41 -14.37 16.40
C VAL A 106 -20.06 -13.01 16.13
N GLY A 107 -19.54 -12.29 15.15
CA GLY A 107 -20.02 -11.01 14.70
C GLY A 107 -21.28 -10.99 13.84
N GLU A 108 -21.69 -12.14 13.30
CA GLU A 108 -22.92 -12.31 12.51
C GLU A 108 -24.18 -12.35 13.39
N LEU A 109 -24.02 -12.14 14.71
CA LEU A 109 -25.10 -11.94 15.66
C LEU A 109 -25.96 -10.72 15.27
N ARG A 110 -27.15 -11.02 14.75
CA ARG A 110 -28.18 -10.09 14.23
C ARG A 110 -27.80 -9.49 12.87
N ASP A 111 -28.78 -9.33 11.98
CA ASP A 111 -28.71 -8.72 10.62
C ASP A 111 -28.05 -7.32 10.52
N VAL A 112 -27.52 -6.80 11.62
CA VAL A 112 -26.68 -5.62 11.66
C VAL A 112 -25.23 -6.07 11.44
N GLY A 113 -24.84 -6.33 10.19
CA GLY A 113 -23.48 -6.66 9.76
C GLY A 113 -22.37 -5.65 10.15
N LYS A 114 -22.70 -4.66 10.99
CA LYS A 114 -21.80 -3.71 11.65
C LYS A 114 -21.14 -4.32 12.91
N PHE A 115 -21.86 -5.09 13.73
CA PHE A 115 -21.33 -5.59 15.02
C PHE A 115 -20.17 -6.57 14.88
N GLY A 116 -20.17 -7.41 13.84
CA GLY A 116 -19.07 -8.35 13.64
C GLY A 116 -17.78 -7.74 13.17
N LYS A 117 -17.89 -6.71 12.33
CA LYS A 117 -16.75 -5.90 11.97
C LYS A 117 -16.20 -5.19 13.21
N GLU A 118 -17.04 -4.66 14.08
CA GLU A 118 -16.60 -4.01 15.33
C GLU A 118 -15.75 -4.91 16.22
N ILE A 119 -16.12 -6.18 16.42
CA ILE A 119 -15.34 -7.12 17.24
C ILE A 119 -13.96 -7.38 16.60
N TYR A 120 -13.91 -7.61 15.29
CA TYR A 120 -12.66 -7.80 14.56
C TYR A 120 -11.76 -6.55 14.64
N LEU A 121 -12.36 -5.36 14.49
CA LEU A 121 -11.68 -4.08 14.55
C LEU A 121 -11.10 -3.82 15.95
N GLU A 122 -11.91 -4.01 17.00
CA GLU A 122 -11.55 -3.81 18.40
C GLU A 122 -10.45 -4.78 18.85
N ILE A 123 -10.65 -6.09 18.60
CA ILE A 123 -9.75 -7.12 19.14
C ILE A 123 -8.45 -7.18 18.34
N PHE A 124 -8.50 -7.12 17.01
CA PHE A 124 -7.33 -7.43 16.19
C PHE A 124 -6.82 -6.23 15.37
N GLN A 125 -7.68 -5.55 14.60
CA GLN A 125 -7.19 -4.57 13.63
C GLN A 125 -6.49 -3.37 14.29
N ASN A 126 -7.03 -2.84 15.39
CA ASN A 126 -6.41 -1.71 16.09
C ASN A 126 -5.02 -2.04 16.62
N GLN A 127 -4.87 -3.23 17.20
CA GLN A 127 -3.60 -3.70 17.75
C GLN A 127 -2.60 -4.06 16.62
N LEU A 128 -3.08 -4.65 15.52
CA LEU A 128 -2.27 -4.88 14.32
C LEU A 128 -1.74 -3.56 13.74
N ARG A 129 -2.57 -2.52 13.68
CA ARG A 129 -2.19 -1.18 13.21
C ARG A 129 -1.04 -0.64 14.05
N GLU A 130 -1.21 -0.57 15.36
CA GLU A 130 -0.20 -0.02 16.28
C GLU A 130 1.13 -0.79 16.19
N HIS A 131 1.09 -2.11 16.24
CA HIS A 131 2.30 -2.93 16.14
C HIS A 131 2.98 -2.84 14.77
N THR A 132 2.21 -2.72 13.68
CA THR A 132 2.77 -2.56 12.32
C THR A 132 3.36 -1.17 12.13
N GLN A 133 2.73 -0.12 12.67
CA GLN A 133 3.29 1.22 12.67
C GLN A 133 4.64 1.28 13.39
N ASN A 134 4.73 0.69 14.59
CA ASN A 134 5.97 0.67 15.36
C ASN A 134 7.07 -0.12 14.64
N PHE A 135 6.71 -1.28 14.06
CA PHE A 135 7.64 -2.08 13.28
C PHE A 135 8.17 -1.32 12.06
N TYR A 136 7.30 -0.70 11.25
CA TYR A 136 7.71 0.08 10.08
C TYR A 136 8.56 1.29 10.45
N LYS A 137 8.23 2.00 11.52
CA LYS A 137 9.06 3.13 12.00
C LYS A 137 10.47 2.67 12.37
N GLN A 138 10.58 1.61 13.17
CA GLN A 138 11.88 1.07 13.58
C GLN A 138 12.68 0.54 12.38
N TRP A 139 12.00 -0.19 11.48
CA TRP A 139 12.61 -0.72 10.27
C TRP A 139 13.14 0.41 9.38
N ALA A 140 12.33 1.45 9.13
CA ALA A 140 12.73 2.59 8.30
C ALA A 140 13.93 3.33 8.90
N THR A 141 13.87 3.71 10.19
CA THR A 141 14.97 4.43 10.84
C THR A 141 16.28 3.63 10.81
N GLN A 142 16.21 2.31 11.06
CA GLN A 142 17.40 1.48 11.05
C GLN A 142 18.02 1.39 9.64
N ARG A 143 17.19 1.30 8.60
CA ARG A 143 17.66 1.18 7.22
C ARG A 143 18.16 2.50 6.64
N GLU A 144 17.57 3.62 7.01
CA GLU A 144 18.06 4.93 6.61
C GLU A 144 19.45 5.25 7.17
N GLU A 145 19.74 4.81 8.40
CA GLU A 145 21.06 5.01 9.01
C GLU A 145 22.15 4.09 8.42
N THR A 146 21.75 2.93 7.89
CA THR A 146 22.70 1.86 7.50
C THR A 146 22.87 1.70 5.99
N LEU A 147 21.86 2.01 5.18
CA LEU A 147 21.81 1.69 3.77
C LEU A 147 21.83 2.92 2.86
N SER A 148 22.30 2.72 1.63
CA SER A 148 22.10 3.68 0.55
C SER A 148 20.63 3.70 0.07
N CYS A 149 20.19 4.78 -0.57
CA CYS A 149 18.81 4.90 -1.07
C CYS A 149 18.41 3.75 -2.03
N SER A 150 19.29 3.32 -2.94
CA SER A 150 19.01 2.20 -3.85
C SER A 150 18.79 0.87 -3.11
N GLN A 151 19.60 0.60 -2.07
CA GLN A 151 19.45 -0.58 -1.23
C GLN A 151 18.18 -0.49 -0.37
N TYR A 152 17.90 0.66 0.22
CA TYR A 152 16.69 0.92 0.98
C TYR A 152 15.44 0.62 0.15
N VAL A 153 15.36 1.13 -1.08
CA VAL A 153 14.23 0.93 -1.98
C VAL A 153 14.07 -0.56 -2.33
N THR A 154 15.18 -1.26 -2.56
CA THR A 154 15.16 -2.69 -2.87
C THR A 154 14.63 -3.52 -1.70
N GLU A 155 15.10 -3.25 -0.48
CA GLU A 155 14.57 -3.91 0.72
C GLU A 155 13.12 -3.51 1.01
N ALA A 156 12.73 -2.26 0.74
CA ALA A 156 11.36 -1.79 0.91
C ALA A 156 10.38 -2.52 -0.03
N LEU A 157 10.76 -2.74 -1.29
CA LEU A 157 9.95 -3.52 -2.24
C LEU A 157 9.84 -5.00 -1.82
N ALA A 158 10.93 -5.59 -1.32
CA ALA A 158 10.90 -6.94 -0.76
C ALA A 158 9.94 -7.01 0.44
N LEU A 159 10.06 -6.08 1.39
CA LEU A 159 9.19 -5.98 2.55
C LEU A 159 7.72 -5.81 2.15
N ARG A 160 7.43 -4.94 1.16
CA ARG A 160 6.07 -4.73 0.63
C ARG A 160 5.45 -6.03 0.12
N LYS A 161 6.24 -6.83 -0.61
CA LYS A 161 5.81 -8.13 -1.14
C LYS A 161 5.55 -9.13 -0.02
N GLU A 162 6.44 -9.22 0.96
CA GLU A 162 6.30 -10.10 2.11
C GLU A 162 5.07 -9.75 2.96
N GLU A 163 4.88 -8.47 3.30
CA GLU A 163 3.72 -8.01 4.07
C GLU A 163 2.40 -8.21 3.31
N ARG A 164 2.40 -8.03 1.99
CA ARG A 164 1.24 -8.35 1.15
C ARG A 164 0.89 -9.84 1.24
N LEU A 165 1.85 -10.73 1.03
CA LEU A 165 1.63 -12.18 1.09
C LEU A 165 1.19 -12.63 2.49
N ARG A 166 1.80 -12.07 3.54
CA ARG A 166 1.44 -12.31 4.95
C ARG A 166 0.01 -11.87 5.24
N ALA A 167 -0.37 -10.68 4.80
CA ALA A 167 -1.73 -10.16 4.97
C ALA A 167 -2.76 -10.99 4.21
N GLU A 168 -2.48 -11.39 2.96
CA GLU A 168 -3.37 -12.26 2.18
C GLU A 168 -3.56 -13.63 2.85
N ARG A 169 -2.49 -14.19 3.42
CA ARG A 169 -2.51 -15.50 4.08
C ARG A 169 -3.29 -15.48 5.39
N TYR A 170 -3.05 -14.48 6.25
CA TYR A 170 -3.55 -14.52 7.63
C TYR A 170 -4.74 -13.59 7.88
N TYR A 171 -4.75 -12.39 7.32
CA TYR A 171 -5.71 -11.32 7.65
C TYR A 171 -6.11 -10.47 6.44
N ALA A 172 -6.66 -11.11 5.40
CA ALA A 172 -6.99 -10.45 4.12
C ALA A 172 -7.88 -9.20 4.29
N GLY A 173 -8.81 -9.19 5.26
CA GLY A 173 -9.67 -8.04 5.55
C GLY A 173 -8.92 -6.79 6.09
N SER A 174 -7.64 -6.90 6.44
CA SER A 174 -6.79 -5.78 6.88
C SER A 174 -5.63 -5.49 5.94
N LEU A 175 -5.63 -6.07 4.74
CA LEU A 175 -4.59 -5.85 3.73
C LEU A 175 -4.49 -4.38 3.32
N ALA A 176 -5.62 -3.72 3.06
CA ALA A 176 -5.63 -2.31 2.67
C ALA A 176 -5.01 -1.41 3.75
N LEU A 177 -5.26 -1.71 5.02
CA LEU A 177 -4.66 -0.98 6.14
C LEU A 177 -3.13 -1.15 6.17
N VAL A 178 -2.63 -2.37 6.00
CA VAL A 178 -1.18 -2.61 6.01
C VAL A 178 -0.49 -1.94 4.81
N GLN A 179 -1.14 -1.93 3.65
CA GLN A 179 -0.65 -1.24 2.46
C GLN A 179 -0.60 0.28 2.64
N GLN A 180 -1.64 0.87 3.24
CA GLN A 180 -1.66 2.30 3.58
C GLN A 180 -0.54 2.64 4.57
N LEU A 181 -0.42 1.89 5.68
CA LEU A 181 0.66 2.12 6.65
C LEU A 181 2.06 2.03 6.04
N PHE A 182 2.24 1.12 5.07
CA PHE A 182 3.51 1.01 4.35
C PHE A 182 3.76 2.28 3.51
N GLN A 183 2.75 2.76 2.78
CA GLN A 183 2.85 3.99 2.00
C GLN A 183 3.18 5.18 2.90
N ASP A 184 2.37 5.41 3.95
CA ASP A 184 2.52 6.55 4.85
C ASP A 184 3.92 6.57 5.50
N ILE A 185 4.37 5.45 6.07
CA ILE A 185 5.57 5.43 6.93
C ILE A 185 6.86 5.16 6.15
N ILE A 186 6.84 4.21 5.22
CA ILE A 186 8.07 3.78 4.50
C ILE A 186 8.36 4.72 3.32
N VAL A 187 7.32 5.33 2.73
CA VAL A 187 7.42 6.15 1.52
C VAL A 187 7.19 7.63 1.81
N GLU A 188 6.02 8.02 2.32
CA GLU A 188 5.67 9.45 2.48
C GLU A 188 6.53 10.15 3.54
N ASP A 189 6.61 9.58 4.75
CA ASP A 189 7.41 10.14 5.84
C ASP A 189 8.90 10.27 5.46
N ARG A 190 9.39 9.43 4.52
CA ARG A 190 10.80 9.33 4.09
C ARG A 190 11.06 9.87 2.70
N LEU A 191 10.10 10.60 2.13
CA LEU A 191 10.20 11.17 0.81
C LEU A 191 11.39 12.14 0.67
N ALA A 192 11.73 12.87 1.74
CA ALA A 192 12.91 13.76 1.75
C ALA A 192 14.23 12.99 1.53
N PHE A 193 14.41 11.85 2.21
CA PHE A 193 15.58 10.99 2.05
C PHE A 193 15.65 10.39 0.64
N LEU A 194 14.52 9.90 0.13
CA LEU A 194 14.43 9.36 -1.23
C LEU A 194 14.83 10.44 -2.26
N ASN A 195 14.22 11.62 -2.20
CA ASN A 195 14.43 12.70 -3.17
C ASN A 195 15.86 13.25 -3.19
N GLN A 196 16.57 13.26 -2.05
CA GLN A 196 17.97 13.69 -2.01
C GLN A 196 18.87 12.83 -2.90
N SER A 197 18.58 11.53 -3.00
CA SER A 197 19.37 10.58 -3.78
C SER A 197 18.89 10.39 -5.22
N VAL A 198 17.70 10.88 -5.56
CA VAL A 198 17.12 10.70 -6.90
C VAL A 198 18.00 11.33 -7.98
N SER A 199 18.52 12.53 -7.75
CA SER A 199 19.36 13.22 -8.75
C SER A 199 20.66 12.47 -9.05
N SER A 200 21.31 11.88 -8.05
CA SER A 200 22.54 11.10 -8.26
C SER A 200 22.26 9.77 -8.97
N ILE A 201 21.14 9.12 -8.65
CA ILE A 201 20.72 7.87 -9.28
C ILE A 201 20.36 8.11 -10.76
N VAL A 202 19.67 9.21 -11.08
CA VAL A 202 19.38 9.61 -12.46
C VAL A 202 20.67 9.90 -13.23
N ALA A 203 21.61 10.65 -12.63
CA ALA A 203 22.88 10.97 -13.26
C ALA A 203 23.74 9.72 -13.55
N GLY A 204 23.67 8.70 -12.69
CA GLY A 204 24.33 7.41 -12.89
C GLY A 204 23.66 6.50 -13.93
N GLU A 205 22.48 6.87 -14.46
CA GLU A 205 21.68 6.10 -15.41
C GLU A 205 21.43 4.63 -14.99
N ASP A 206 21.36 4.35 -13.68
CA ASP A 206 21.11 3.00 -13.15
C ASP A 206 19.63 2.61 -13.35
N LYS A 207 19.39 1.84 -14.41
CA LYS A 207 18.07 1.35 -14.81
C LYS A 207 17.36 0.57 -13.71
N ALA A 208 18.07 -0.27 -12.95
CA ALA A 208 17.45 -1.12 -11.94
C ALA A 208 17.00 -0.28 -10.75
N ALA A 209 17.86 0.61 -10.26
CA ALA A 209 17.52 1.52 -9.16
C ALA A 209 16.36 2.47 -9.54
N LEU A 210 16.37 3.03 -10.75
CA LEU A 210 15.31 3.91 -11.22
C LEU A 210 13.97 3.19 -11.36
N ARG A 211 13.98 1.95 -11.86
CA ARG A 211 12.78 1.11 -11.93
C ARG A 211 12.22 0.83 -10.54
N ASN A 212 13.08 0.48 -9.59
CA ASN A 212 12.67 0.18 -8.22
C ASN A 212 12.09 1.42 -7.52
N ILE A 213 12.72 2.59 -7.68
CA ILE A 213 12.22 3.86 -7.13
C ILE A 213 10.87 4.20 -7.75
N PHE A 214 10.74 4.03 -9.06
CA PHE A 214 9.48 4.27 -9.74
C PHE A 214 8.37 3.31 -9.27
N GLU A 215 8.66 2.02 -9.11
CA GLU A 215 7.71 1.03 -8.58
C GLU A 215 7.25 1.37 -7.16
N LEU A 216 8.16 1.91 -6.33
CA LEU A 216 7.85 2.35 -4.97
C LEU A 216 6.96 3.61 -4.95
N LEU A 217 7.24 4.60 -5.78
CA LEU A 217 6.57 5.92 -5.77
C LEU A 217 5.29 5.98 -6.61
N SER A 218 5.17 5.14 -7.65
CA SER A 218 4.03 5.15 -8.58
C SER A 218 2.65 5.01 -7.92
N PRO A 219 2.44 4.17 -6.87
CA PRO A 219 1.11 4.00 -6.28
C PRO A 219 0.61 5.25 -5.54
N VAL A 220 1.53 6.14 -5.15
CA VAL A 220 1.23 7.33 -4.34
C VAL A 220 1.28 8.61 -5.20
N ASN A 221 1.59 8.50 -6.50
CA ASN A 221 1.79 9.62 -7.41
C ASN A 221 2.87 10.63 -6.95
N LEU A 222 3.85 10.17 -6.18
CA LEU A 222 4.93 11.01 -5.62
C LEU A 222 6.17 11.09 -6.54
N CYS A 223 5.97 10.92 -7.85
CA CYS A 223 7.05 10.89 -8.84
C CYS A 223 7.49 12.28 -9.34
N SER A 224 7.02 13.38 -8.74
CA SER A 224 7.27 14.75 -9.22
C SER A 224 8.76 15.10 -9.22
N GLU A 225 9.47 14.80 -8.13
CA GLU A 225 10.91 15.05 -8.03
C GLU A 225 11.73 14.14 -8.95
N LEU A 226 11.32 12.87 -9.11
CA LEU A 226 11.91 11.96 -10.09
C LEU A 226 11.75 12.48 -11.53
N LEU A 227 10.57 12.97 -11.88
CA LEU A 227 10.32 13.60 -13.18
C LEU A 227 11.16 14.87 -13.37
N ASN A 228 11.32 15.68 -12.31
CA ASN A 228 12.13 16.90 -12.37
C ASN A 228 13.62 16.59 -12.55
N ALA A 229 14.18 15.70 -11.74
CA ALA A 229 15.57 15.28 -11.82
C ALA A 229 15.87 14.65 -13.19
N PHE A 230 14.99 13.79 -13.70
CA PHE A 230 15.12 13.20 -15.04
C PHE A 230 15.12 14.26 -16.14
N GLY A 231 14.20 15.23 -16.07
CA GLY A 231 14.16 16.34 -17.01
C GLY A 231 15.41 17.22 -16.96
N GLN A 232 15.94 17.49 -15.77
CA GLN A 232 17.18 18.25 -15.59
C GLN A 232 18.40 17.53 -16.18
N HIS A 233 18.52 16.22 -15.98
CA HIS A 233 19.59 15.40 -16.55
C HIS A 233 19.57 15.38 -18.08
N ILE A 234 18.38 15.22 -18.69
CA ILE A 234 18.26 15.31 -20.16
C ILE A 234 18.65 16.70 -20.64
N LYS A 235 18.21 17.75 -19.93
CA LYS A 235 18.54 19.12 -20.29
C LYS A 235 20.06 19.36 -20.27
N SER A 236 20.77 18.90 -19.23
CA SER A 236 22.24 19.03 -19.18
C SER A 236 22.92 18.27 -20.30
N LEU A 237 22.51 17.03 -20.58
CA LEU A 237 23.08 16.24 -21.68
C LEU A 237 22.89 16.88 -23.06
N VAL A 238 21.71 17.48 -23.30
CA VAL A 238 21.46 18.21 -24.55
C VAL A 238 22.30 19.48 -24.62
N SER A 239 22.43 20.22 -23.51
CA SER A 239 23.30 21.40 -23.45
C SER A 239 24.78 21.07 -23.69
N ASP A 240 25.26 19.95 -23.14
CA ASP A 240 26.63 19.47 -23.36
C ASP A 240 26.84 19.03 -24.82
N ALA A 241 25.87 18.33 -25.40
CA ALA A 241 25.90 17.96 -26.82
C ALA A 241 25.87 19.20 -27.74
N ILE A 242 25.16 20.26 -27.35
CA ILE A 242 25.16 21.56 -28.05
C ILE A 242 26.53 22.24 -27.95
N PHE A 243 27.17 22.20 -26.79
CA PHE A 243 28.50 22.79 -26.58
C PHE A 243 29.59 22.05 -27.37
N ALA A 244 29.44 20.73 -27.55
CA ALA A 244 30.36 19.88 -28.29
C ALA A 244 30.28 20.01 -29.84
N LEU A 245 29.38 20.85 -30.37
CA LEU A 245 29.22 21.02 -31.81
C LEU A 245 30.42 21.74 -32.45
N PRO A 246 30.85 21.35 -33.66
CA PRO A 246 31.85 22.09 -34.42
C PRO A 246 31.38 23.53 -34.73
N GLN A 247 32.33 24.47 -34.73
CA GLN A 247 32.11 25.88 -35.09
C GLN A 247 31.84 26.08 -36.60
N ASP A 248 31.96 25.02 -37.40
CA ASP A 248 31.88 25.10 -38.86
C ASP A 248 30.41 25.25 -39.32
N PRO A 249 30.01 26.39 -39.91
CA PRO A 249 28.59 26.73 -40.12
C PRO A 249 27.86 25.81 -41.10
N ALA A 250 28.57 25.07 -41.95
CA ALA A 250 27.97 24.14 -42.91
C ALA A 250 27.64 22.77 -42.28
N GLN A 251 28.41 22.30 -41.29
CA GLN A 251 28.24 20.97 -40.68
C GLN A 251 27.51 21.02 -39.33
N ALA A 252 27.55 22.16 -38.64
CA ALA A 252 26.94 22.35 -37.33
C ALA A 252 25.42 22.06 -37.27
N PRO A 253 24.58 22.42 -38.28
CA PRO A 253 23.15 22.14 -38.24
C PRO A 253 22.81 20.65 -38.40
N ILE A 254 23.52 19.95 -39.29
CA ILE A 254 23.27 18.53 -39.59
C ILE A 254 23.68 17.67 -38.38
N GLN A 255 24.89 17.86 -37.87
CA GLN A 255 25.38 17.12 -36.71
C GLN A 255 24.57 17.41 -35.43
N PHE A 256 24.01 18.63 -35.31
CA PHE A 256 23.10 18.96 -34.22
C PHE A 256 21.79 18.17 -34.29
N VAL A 257 21.16 18.12 -35.47
CA VAL A 257 19.92 17.35 -35.67
C VAL A 257 20.17 15.86 -35.44
N ASP A 258 21.26 15.31 -35.96
CA ASP A 258 21.60 13.90 -35.77
C ASP A 258 21.88 13.57 -34.30
N SER A 259 22.62 14.42 -33.59
CA SER A 259 22.88 14.25 -32.16
C SER A 259 21.60 14.31 -31.33
N LEU A 260 20.68 15.22 -31.68
CA LEU A 260 19.41 15.38 -30.98
C LEU A 260 18.46 14.19 -31.23
N ILE A 261 18.39 13.70 -32.47
CA ILE A 261 17.63 12.48 -32.81
C ILE A 261 18.19 11.28 -32.04
N SER A 262 19.52 11.14 -32.00
CA SER A 262 20.19 10.06 -31.27
C SER A 262 19.88 10.09 -29.77
N ILE A 263 20.01 11.26 -29.12
CA ILE A 263 19.68 11.44 -27.70
C ILE A 263 18.21 11.11 -27.44
N ARG A 264 17.30 11.62 -28.27
CA ARG A 264 15.86 11.38 -28.13
C ARG A 264 15.51 9.90 -28.28
N GLN A 265 16.07 9.21 -29.27
CA GLN A 265 15.85 7.77 -29.47
C GLN A 265 16.40 6.97 -28.30
N ARG A 266 17.61 7.28 -27.83
CA ARG A 266 18.24 6.64 -26.67
C ARG A 266 17.37 6.74 -25.42
N PHE A 267 16.87 7.94 -25.10
CA PHE A 267 16.04 8.15 -23.92
C PHE A 267 14.60 7.66 -24.09
N THR A 268 14.07 7.61 -25.31
CA THR A 268 12.77 6.97 -25.57
C THR A 268 12.85 5.47 -25.24
N ASN A 269 13.88 4.78 -25.74
CA ASN A 269 14.12 3.38 -25.43
C ASN A 269 14.36 3.17 -23.92
N PHE A 270 15.11 4.07 -23.27
CA PHE A 270 15.33 4.04 -21.84
C PHE A 270 14.04 4.18 -21.03
N ILE A 271 13.16 5.13 -21.39
CA ILE A 271 11.87 5.33 -20.73
C ILE A 271 10.97 4.10 -20.90
N ASP A 272 11.00 3.49 -22.08
CA ASP A 272 10.20 2.29 -22.36
C ASP A 272 10.68 1.10 -21.54
N GLU A 273 11.99 0.94 -21.36
CA GLU A 273 12.60 -0.14 -20.58
C GLU A 273 12.43 0.04 -19.05
N VAL A 274 12.57 1.26 -18.54
CA VAL A 274 12.60 1.54 -17.10
C VAL A 274 11.22 1.91 -16.54
N PHE A 275 10.45 2.71 -17.26
CA PHE A 275 9.19 3.30 -16.78
C PHE A 275 7.96 2.76 -17.52
N GLY A 276 8.10 1.84 -18.47
CA GLY A 276 6.95 1.16 -19.10
C GLY A 276 6.06 2.07 -19.95
N ASN A 277 6.66 3.01 -20.70
CA ASN A 277 5.98 3.92 -21.62
C ASN A 277 4.98 4.91 -20.97
N ILE A 278 5.36 5.48 -19.82
CA ILE A 278 4.54 6.50 -19.17
C ILE A 278 4.65 7.83 -19.90
N SER A 279 3.49 8.35 -20.31
CA SER A 279 3.37 9.61 -21.07
C SER A 279 3.95 10.82 -20.34
N ALA A 280 3.92 10.84 -19.00
CA ALA A 280 4.48 11.92 -18.19
C ALA A 280 6.00 12.07 -18.37
N PHE A 281 6.76 10.96 -18.42
CA PHE A 281 8.21 10.99 -18.63
C PHE A 281 8.55 11.44 -20.06
N ARG A 282 7.79 10.99 -21.06
CA ARG A 282 7.95 11.43 -22.46
C ARG A 282 7.69 12.93 -22.61
N LEU A 283 6.60 13.43 -22.04
CA LEU A 283 6.27 14.86 -22.06
C LEU A 283 7.34 15.70 -21.35
N ARG A 284 7.89 15.19 -20.23
CA ARG A 284 8.96 15.88 -19.49
C ARG A 284 10.27 15.91 -20.28
N MET A 285 10.62 14.83 -20.97
CA MET A 285 11.74 14.78 -21.92
C MET A 285 11.57 15.79 -23.06
N ASP A 286 10.44 15.79 -23.76
CA ASP A 286 10.19 16.70 -24.89
C ASP A 286 10.23 18.18 -24.44
N ARG A 287 9.72 18.48 -23.24
CA ARG A 287 9.83 19.83 -22.63
C ARG A 287 11.26 20.19 -22.29
N ALA A 288 12.04 19.27 -21.71
CA ALA A 288 13.44 19.50 -21.36
C ALA A 288 14.31 19.79 -22.60
N ILE A 289 14.11 19.01 -23.67
CA ILE A 289 14.79 19.21 -24.96
C ILE A 289 14.42 20.59 -25.52
N SER A 290 13.13 20.93 -25.54
CA SER A 290 12.64 22.22 -26.04
C SER A 290 13.21 23.41 -25.24
N GLN A 291 13.36 23.26 -23.92
CA GLN A 291 13.98 24.27 -23.06
C GLN A 291 15.48 24.46 -23.36
N ALA A 292 16.23 23.37 -23.54
CA ALA A 292 17.66 23.43 -23.89
C ALA A 292 17.90 24.14 -25.25
N ILE A 293 17.06 23.86 -26.25
CA ILE A 293 17.12 24.53 -27.56
C ILE A 293 16.81 26.03 -27.43
N THR A 294 15.82 26.38 -26.62
CA THR A 294 15.42 27.79 -26.41
C THR A 294 16.53 28.57 -25.72
N GLU A 295 17.20 27.98 -24.72
CA GLU A 295 18.33 28.60 -24.04
C GLU A 295 19.47 28.91 -25.03
N ARG A 296 19.80 27.98 -25.94
CA ARG A 296 20.75 28.22 -27.03
C ARG A 296 20.35 29.41 -27.92
N ALA A 297 19.08 29.49 -28.32
CA ALA A 297 18.61 30.60 -29.14
C ALA A 297 18.85 31.94 -28.41
N THR A 298 18.50 32.02 -27.12
CA THR A 298 18.71 33.23 -26.32
C THR A 298 20.17 33.57 -26.07
N THR A 299 21.06 32.58 -25.87
CA THR A 299 22.51 32.83 -25.73
C THR A 299 23.12 33.33 -27.03
N ASN A 300 22.74 32.76 -28.18
CA ASN A 300 23.21 33.23 -29.49
C ASN A 300 22.69 34.64 -29.83
N PHE A 301 21.47 35.00 -29.39
CA PHE A 301 20.95 36.36 -29.52
C PHE A 301 21.72 37.38 -28.64
N ARG A 302 22.19 36.96 -27.45
CA ARG A 302 23.00 37.81 -26.56
C ARG A 302 24.45 38.00 -27.04
N THR A 303 25.05 37.00 -27.67
CA THR A 303 26.40 37.14 -28.24
C THR A 303 26.40 38.03 -29.48
N ASN A 304 25.36 37.94 -30.33
CA ASN A 304 25.25 38.79 -31.53
C ASN A 304 24.91 40.26 -31.24
N SER A 305 24.26 40.57 -30.11
CA SER A 305 23.98 41.96 -29.71
C SER A 305 25.15 42.66 -29.02
N GLY A 306 26.12 41.91 -28.48
CA GLY A 306 27.37 42.45 -27.91
C GLY A 306 28.47 42.73 -28.94
N SER A 307 28.37 42.20 -30.15
CA SER A 307 29.38 42.35 -31.22
C SER A 307 29.14 43.54 -32.17
N THR A 308 28.06 44.31 -32.00
CA THR A 308 27.68 45.41 -32.91
C THR A 308 28.02 46.80 -32.36
N THR A 309 28.94 46.91 -31.40
CA THR A 309 29.50 48.20 -30.95
C THR A 309 31.01 48.18 -31.08
N ARG A 310 31.51 48.40 -32.29
CA ARG A 310 32.81 49.02 -32.52
C ARG A 310 32.84 49.76 -33.84
#